data_AF-A0A2E4BAB6-F1
#
_entry.id   AF-A0A2E4BAB6-F1
#
_cell.length_a   1.000
_cell.length_b   1.000
_cell.length_c   1.000
_cell.angle_alpha   90.00
_cell.angle_beta   90.00
_cell.angle_gamma   90.00
#
_symmetry.space_group_name_H-M   'P 1'
#
loop_
_entity.id
_entity.type
_entity.pdbx_description
1 polymer ?
#
loop_
_entity_poly.entity_id
_entity_poly.type
_entity_poly.pdbx_seq_one_letter_code
_entity_poly.pdbx_strand_id
1 'polypeptide(L)'
;MTTDAQDAQDPFDVDAATEADRQNAGHPSEATPAPKGVPRLHVAGTSTVCREIEAVRAQHPEAGVFLVTLSWRHNYNCGADQVIVANEPRGAAFDLRPPPKPKRKGEPKEQPSTLSIDELHGLINVGEEIVHLLLDDERTHVVVMDGYPQGQIYARFAACLAGRCLKLRRASRHVTMPRMTAPADAICKAALARFKKCRSVEKMRAAAEAYYHEELADRFP
;
A
#
# COMPACT_ATOMS: atom_id res chain seq x y z
N MET A 1 -55.67 -54.73 -15.71
CA MET A 1 -54.74 -55.82 -15.39
C MET A 1 -53.35 -55.29 -15.67
N THR A 2 -52.77 -54.69 -14.63
CA THR A 2 -51.67 -55.27 -13.80
C THR A 2 -50.34 -55.00 -14.49
N THR A 3 -49.66 -53.90 -14.10
CA THR A 3 -48.60 -53.83 -13.04
C THR A 3 -47.29 -54.36 -13.62
N ASP A 4 -46.10 -53.87 -13.33
CA ASP A 4 -45.53 -52.75 -12.58
C ASP A 4 -44.01 -52.91 -12.80
N ALA A 5 -43.23 -51.98 -12.23
CA ALA A 5 -41.82 -52.16 -11.86
C ALA A 5 -40.78 -52.07 -13.01
N GLN A 6 -39.70 -51.29 -12.90
CA GLN A 6 -39.00 -50.87 -11.68
C GLN A 6 -37.95 -49.77 -11.95
N ASP A 7 -37.78 -48.93 -10.92
CA ASP A 7 -36.58 -48.26 -10.37
C ASP A 7 -35.70 -47.35 -11.26
N ALA A 8 -35.26 -46.17 -10.81
CA ALA A 8 -34.95 -45.69 -9.46
C ALA A 8 -35.25 -44.17 -9.34
N GLN A 9 -35.97 -43.67 -8.33
CA GLN A 9 -35.53 -43.25 -6.98
C GLN A 9 -34.42 -42.18 -6.94
N ASP A 10 -34.85 -40.91 -6.73
CA ASP A 10 -34.60 -39.97 -5.60
C ASP A 10 -33.54 -40.35 -4.52
N PRO A 11 -33.13 -39.47 -3.56
CA PRO A 11 -33.43 -38.05 -3.34
C PRO A 11 -32.20 -37.23 -2.84
N PHE A 12 -32.37 -35.93 -2.60
CA PHE A 12 -32.06 -35.24 -1.33
C PHE A 12 -31.95 -33.73 -1.54
N ASP A 13 -33.06 -33.06 -1.23
CA ASP A 13 -33.08 -31.77 -0.54
C ASP A 13 -32.08 -31.76 0.63
N VAL A 14 -31.30 -30.68 0.73
CA VAL A 14 -30.85 -30.20 2.04
C VAL A 14 -30.95 -28.68 2.05
N ASP A 15 -31.95 -28.23 2.81
CA ASP A 15 -32.17 -26.88 3.29
C ASP A 15 -30.96 -26.23 3.98
N ALA A 16 -31.03 -24.90 4.03
CA ALA A 16 -30.53 -24.06 5.11
C ALA A 16 -29.00 -24.02 5.37
N ALA A 17 -28.35 -23.03 4.76
CA ALA A 17 -27.24 -22.32 5.39
C ALA A 17 -27.58 -20.82 5.47
N THR A 18 -28.43 -20.53 6.46
CA THR A 18 -28.44 -19.32 7.31
C THR A 18 -27.73 -18.06 6.79
N GLU A 19 -28.54 -17.04 6.47
CA GLU A 19 -28.21 -15.61 6.46
C GLU A 19 -27.82 -15.08 7.87
N ALA A 20 -26.89 -15.75 8.56
CA ALA A 20 -26.53 -15.45 9.94
C ALA A 20 -25.03 -15.20 10.16
N ASP A 21 -24.29 -14.73 9.15
CA ASP A 21 -22.85 -14.41 9.30
C ASP A 21 -22.43 -13.03 8.75
N ARG A 22 -23.40 -12.13 8.49
CA ARG A 22 -23.13 -10.72 8.12
C ARG A 22 -23.41 -9.71 9.23
N GLN A 23 -23.47 -10.16 10.47
CA GLN A 23 -23.60 -9.31 11.64
C GLN A 23 -22.51 -9.63 12.66
N ASN A 24 -21.25 -9.40 12.28
CA ASN A 24 -20.25 -9.02 13.27
C ASN A 24 -19.91 -7.53 13.08
N ALA A 25 -20.96 -6.72 13.20
CA ALA A 25 -20.84 -5.32 13.64
C ALA A 25 -20.45 -5.36 15.13
N GLY A 26 -19.21 -5.77 15.38
CA GLY A 26 -18.59 -5.71 16.70
C GLY A 26 -18.44 -4.24 17.08
N HIS A 27 -18.97 -3.92 18.26
CA HIS A 27 -19.05 -2.61 18.90
C HIS A 27 -17.89 -1.65 18.65
N PRO A 28 -18.13 -0.32 18.70
CA PRO A 28 -17.05 0.63 18.88
C PRO A 28 -16.34 0.24 20.17
N SER A 29 -15.19 -0.41 20.01
CA SER A 29 -14.26 -0.64 21.09
C SER A 29 -14.08 0.70 21.80
N GLU A 30 -14.36 0.71 23.10
CA GLU A 30 -14.13 1.82 24.02
C GLU A 30 -12.61 2.07 24.21
N ALA A 31 -11.86 1.86 23.15
CA ALA A 31 -10.44 2.02 23.05
C ALA A 31 -10.12 3.50 22.89
N THR A 32 -9.02 3.88 23.51
CA THR A 32 -8.61 5.28 23.52
C THR A 32 -8.11 5.63 22.12
N PRO A 33 -8.55 6.75 21.52
CA PRO A 33 -8.03 7.18 20.22
C PRO A 33 -6.51 7.37 20.31
N ALA A 34 -5.81 7.20 19.18
CA ALA A 34 -4.37 7.41 19.15
C ALA A 34 -4.02 8.81 19.69
N PRO A 35 -2.95 8.96 20.48
CA PRO A 35 -2.57 10.25 21.02
C PRO A 35 -2.38 11.27 19.90
N LYS A 36 -2.99 12.45 20.04
CA LYS A 36 -2.84 13.54 19.06
C LYS A 36 -1.36 13.86 18.87
N GLY A 37 -0.93 13.94 17.61
CA GLY A 37 0.46 14.30 17.25
C GLY A 37 1.40 13.12 17.02
N VAL A 38 0.92 11.87 17.13
CA VAL A 38 1.70 10.69 16.79
C VAL A 38 1.69 10.45 15.27
N PRO A 39 2.86 10.32 14.62
CA PRO A 39 2.93 9.90 13.23
C PRO A 39 2.28 8.52 13.01
N ARG A 40 1.30 8.44 12.10
CA ARG A 40 0.59 7.17 11.80
C ARG A 40 1.00 6.51 10.49
N LEU A 41 1.88 7.15 9.71
CA LEU A 41 2.46 6.58 8.50
C LEU A 41 3.96 6.38 8.68
N HIS A 42 4.43 5.16 8.45
CA HIS A 42 5.82 4.75 8.62
C HIS A 42 6.39 4.22 7.31
N VAL A 43 7.71 4.28 7.17
CA VAL A 43 8.43 3.77 6.00
C VAL A 43 9.54 2.84 6.46
N ALA A 44 9.50 1.60 6.00
CA ALA A 44 10.47 0.57 6.37
C ALA A 44 11.10 -0.06 5.12
N GLY A 45 12.29 -0.64 5.29
CA GLY A 45 12.86 -1.60 4.34
C GLY A 45 12.56 -3.02 4.81
N THR A 46 12.81 -4.03 3.96
CA THR A 46 12.49 -5.43 4.28
C THR A 46 13.23 -5.95 5.51
N SER A 47 14.45 -5.45 5.76
CA SER A 47 15.25 -5.81 6.94
C SER A 47 14.83 -5.08 8.23
N THR A 48 14.01 -4.04 8.14
CA THR A 48 13.61 -3.21 9.29
C THR A 48 12.13 -3.25 9.60
N VAL A 49 11.31 -3.90 8.77
CA VAL A 49 9.84 -3.86 8.86
C VAL A 49 9.32 -4.43 10.18
N CYS A 50 9.83 -5.58 10.62
CA CYS A 50 9.41 -6.18 11.90
C CYS A 50 9.71 -5.25 13.07
N ARG A 51 10.92 -4.67 13.11
CA ARG A 51 11.32 -3.72 14.15
C ARG A 51 10.43 -2.46 14.15
N GLU A 52 10.05 -1.97 12.98
CA GLU A 52 9.17 -0.80 12.88
C GLU A 52 7.76 -1.12 13.41
N ILE A 53 7.22 -2.28 13.04
CA ILE A 53 5.92 -2.76 13.53
C ILE A 53 5.94 -2.97 15.04
N GLU A 54 6.98 -3.63 15.57
CA GLU A 54 7.18 -3.82 17.01
C GLU A 54 7.28 -2.49 17.75
N ALA A 55 7.99 -1.50 17.19
CA ALA A 55 8.10 -0.18 17.77
C ALA A 55 6.75 0.56 17.81
N VAL A 56 5.92 0.43 16.76
CA VAL A 56 4.56 0.97 16.74
C VAL A 56 3.73 0.32 17.85
N ARG A 57 3.74 -1.01 17.95
CA ARG A 57 2.97 -1.73 18.99
C ARG A 57 3.44 -1.43 20.40
N ALA A 58 4.75 -1.27 20.61
CA ALA A 58 5.30 -0.90 21.91
C ALA A 58 4.83 0.49 22.37
N GLN A 59 4.62 1.42 21.42
CA GLN A 59 4.12 2.77 21.69
C GLN A 59 2.59 2.83 21.76
N HIS A 60 1.91 2.00 20.96
CA HIS A 60 0.46 1.98 20.79
C HIS A 60 -0.05 0.53 20.78
N PRO A 61 -0.25 -0.09 21.95
CA PRO A 61 -0.66 -1.51 22.03
C PRO A 61 -2.02 -1.79 21.40
N GLU A 62 -2.93 -0.81 21.38
CA GLU A 62 -4.29 -0.92 20.83
C GLU A 62 -4.38 -0.48 19.35
N ALA A 63 -3.25 -0.14 18.70
CA ALA A 63 -3.25 0.29 17.32
C ALA A 63 -3.48 -0.88 16.35
N GLY A 64 -4.29 -0.65 15.32
CA GLY A 64 -4.33 -1.51 14.13
C GLY A 64 -3.13 -1.19 13.23
N VAL A 65 -2.25 -2.15 12.99
CA VAL A 65 -1.03 -1.98 12.20
C VAL A 65 -1.18 -2.69 10.86
N PHE A 66 -1.27 -1.91 9.79
CA PHE A 66 -1.34 -2.40 8.41
C PHE A 66 0.03 -2.30 7.76
N LEU A 67 0.47 -3.38 7.13
CA LEU A 67 1.64 -3.38 6.26
C LEU A 67 1.19 -3.24 4.80
N VAL A 68 1.53 -2.12 4.16
CA VAL A 68 1.37 -1.94 2.72
C VAL A 68 2.70 -2.27 2.04
N THR A 69 2.78 -3.41 1.35
CA THR A 69 3.99 -3.85 0.65
C THR A 69 3.89 -3.62 -0.84
N LEU A 70 4.92 -3.00 -1.43
CA LEU A 70 5.08 -2.87 -2.87
C LEU A 70 5.72 -4.13 -3.50
N SER A 71 5.83 -5.25 -2.76
CA SER A 71 6.47 -6.49 -3.22
C SER A 71 5.74 -7.74 -2.73
N TRP A 72 5.55 -8.71 -3.63
CA TRP A 72 4.88 -9.99 -3.35
C TRP A 72 5.73 -10.91 -2.50
N ARG A 73 7.05 -10.72 -2.53
CA ARG A 73 7.99 -11.62 -1.86
C ARG A 73 8.01 -11.45 -0.35
N HIS A 74 7.25 -10.51 0.20
CA HIS A 74 7.28 -10.15 1.61
C HIS A 74 5.90 -10.20 2.25
N ASN A 75 5.19 -11.31 2.04
CA ASN A 75 3.94 -11.63 2.72
C ASN A 75 4.17 -12.61 3.90
N TYR A 76 5.14 -12.30 4.77
CA TYR A 76 5.47 -13.15 5.91
C TYR A 76 4.97 -12.55 7.21
N ASN A 77 4.82 -13.41 8.24
CA ASN A 77 4.40 -13.05 9.58
C ASN A 77 5.35 -12.02 10.22
N CYS A 78 5.04 -10.74 10.02
CA CYS A 78 5.83 -9.58 10.45
C CYS A 78 5.20 -8.86 11.66
N GLY A 79 4.17 -9.46 12.26
CA GLY A 79 3.43 -8.89 13.39
C GLY A 79 2.43 -7.78 13.01
N ALA A 80 2.22 -7.50 11.73
CA ALA A 80 1.12 -6.65 11.27
C ALA A 80 -0.23 -7.37 11.42
N ASP A 81 -1.30 -6.63 11.67
CA ASP A 81 -2.67 -7.18 11.74
C ASP A 81 -3.16 -7.60 10.35
N GLN A 82 -2.76 -6.83 9.32
CA GLN A 82 -3.05 -7.16 7.93
C GLN A 82 -1.89 -6.75 7.02
N VAL A 83 -1.60 -7.59 6.04
CA VAL A 83 -0.66 -7.30 4.95
C VAL A 83 -1.45 -7.04 3.68
N ILE A 84 -1.23 -5.87 3.07
CA ILE A 84 -1.84 -5.45 1.81
C ILE A 84 -0.73 -5.39 0.77
N VAL A 85 -0.81 -6.27 -0.22
CA VAL A 85 0.10 -6.24 -1.37
C VAL A 85 -0.44 -5.20 -2.35
N ALA A 86 0.26 -4.08 -2.44
CA ALA A 86 -0.09 -3.00 -3.32
C ALA A 86 -0.25 -3.50 -4.77
N ASN A 87 -1.38 -3.12 -5.38
CA ASN A 87 -1.75 -3.43 -6.76
C ASN A 87 -2.13 -4.88 -7.07
N GLU A 88 -2.11 -5.81 -6.09
CA GLU A 88 -2.53 -7.22 -6.28
C GLU A 88 -3.95 -7.39 -6.86
N PRO A 89 -4.98 -6.62 -6.44
CA PRO A 89 -6.32 -6.72 -7.02
C PRO A 89 -6.43 -6.24 -8.48
N ARG A 90 -5.37 -5.62 -9.03
CA ARG A 90 -5.34 -5.00 -10.36
C ARG A 90 -4.19 -5.51 -11.25
N GLY A 91 -3.43 -6.50 -10.79
CA GLY A 91 -2.30 -7.09 -11.52
C GLY A 91 -1.18 -7.58 -10.59
N ALA A 92 -0.07 -8.04 -11.16
CA ALA A 92 1.13 -8.31 -10.37
C ALA A 92 1.64 -7.00 -9.73
N ALA A 93 2.18 -7.05 -8.51
CA ALA A 93 2.79 -5.85 -7.94
C ALA A 93 4.06 -5.57 -8.70
N PHE A 94 4.38 -4.29 -8.71
CA PHE A 94 5.56 -3.75 -9.31
C PHE A 94 6.78 -4.35 -8.58
N ASP A 95 7.51 -5.28 -9.19
CA ASP A 95 8.80 -5.80 -8.66
C ASP A 95 9.88 -4.71 -8.79
N LEU A 96 9.65 -3.59 -8.11
CA LEU A 96 10.45 -2.37 -8.16
C LEU A 96 11.72 -2.57 -7.32
N ARG A 97 12.63 -3.38 -7.83
CA ARG A 97 13.94 -3.56 -7.24
C ARG A 97 14.89 -2.53 -7.80
N PRO A 98 15.42 -1.61 -6.99
CA PRO A 98 16.61 -0.89 -7.40
C PRO A 98 17.73 -1.90 -7.63
N PRO A 99 18.59 -1.67 -8.64
CA PRO A 99 19.67 -2.59 -8.95
C PRO A 99 20.60 -2.75 -7.75
N PRO A 100 21.26 -3.92 -7.63
CA PRO A 100 22.17 -4.20 -6.54
C PRO A 100 23.27 -3.13 -6.47
N LYS A 101 23.68 -2.80 -5.24
CA LYS A 101 24.81 -1.88 -5.05
C LYS A 101 26.05 -2.45 -5.75
N PRO A 102 26.87 -1.59 -6.39
CA PRO A 102 28.14 -2.04 -6.96
C PRO A 102 28.97 -2.72 -5.87
N LYS A 103 29.55 -3.88 -6.18
CA LYS A 103 30.33 -4.66 -5.22
C LYS A 103 31.75 -4.11 -5.07
N ARG A 104 32.23 -3.34 -6.06
CA ARG A 104 33.58 -2.76 -6.07
C ARG A 104 33.53 -1.24 -6.20
N LYS A 105 34.48 -0.57 -5.52
CA LYS A 105 34.69 0.88 -5.63
C LYS A 105 35.11 1.21 -7.08
N GLY A 106 34.29 1.97 -7.80
CA GLY A 106 34.52 2.36 -9.20
C GLY A 106 33.65 1.65 -10.23
N GLU A 107 32.87 0.64 -9.85
CA GLU A 107 31.86 0.06 -10.72
C GLU A 107 30.73 1.08 -11.00
N PRO A 108 30.23 1.18 -12.25
CA PRO A 108 29.10 2.04 -12.57
C PRO A 108 27.90 1.67 -11.71
N LYS A 109 27.30 2.67 -11.07
CA LYS A 109 26.04 2.47 -10.35
C LYS A 109 24.94 2.35 -11.38
N GLU A 110 24.42 1.14 -11.54
CA GLU A 110 23.22 0.88 -12.33
C GLU A 110 22.08 1.76 -11.79
N GLN A 111 21.37 2.43 -12.69
CA GLN A 111 20.25 3.28 -12.29
C GLN A 111 19.03 2.39 -12.00
N PRO A 112 18.19 2.74 -11.02
CA PRO A 112 16.88 2.11 -10.86
C PRO A 112 16.15 2.05 -12.20
N SER A 113 15.43 0.96 -12.45
CA SER A 113 14.55 0.87 -13.60
C SER A 113 13.63 2.09 -13.63
N THR A 114 13.49 2.68 -14.82
CA THR A 114 12.53 3.77 -15.03
C THR A 114 11.14 3.26 -14.65
N LEU A 115 10.34 4.11 -13.98
CA LEU A 115 8.96 3.75 -13.68
C LEU A 115 8.10 3.80 -14.95
N SER A 116 7.36 2.72 -15.22
CA SER A 116 6.37 2.68 -16.29
C SER A 116 5.17 3.58 -15.96
N ILE A 117 4.33 3.85 -16.95
CA ILE A 117 3.07 4.58 -16.73
C ILE A 117 2.17 3.86 -15.71
N ASP A 118 2.06 2.53 -15.83
CA ASP A 118 1.27 1.69 -14.93
C ASP A 118 1.84 1.72 -13.50
N GLU A 119 3.16 1.71 -13.36
CA GLU A 119 3.84 1.83 -12.07
C GLU A 119 3.58 3.19 -11.42
N LEU A 120 3.64 4.28 -12.19
CA LEU A 120 3.33 5.61 -11.69
C LEU A 120 1.87 5.74 -11.24
N HIS A 121 0.92 5.27 -12.04
CA HIS A 121 -0.51 5.28 -11.71
C HIS A 121 -0.82 4.37 -10.52
N GLY A 122 -0.21 3.19 -10.49
CA GLY A 122 -0.32 2.24 -9.39
C GLY A 122 0.15 2.83 -8.07
N LEU A 123 1.31 3.49 -8.06
CA LEU A 123 1.84 4.14 -6.85
C LEU A 123 0.95 5.31 -6.38
N ILE A 124 0.29 6.03 -7.29
CA ILE A 124 -0.72 7.04 -6.93
C ILE A 124 -1.92 6.36 -6.23
N ASN A 125 -2.40 5.24 -6.77
CA ASN A 125 -3.50 4.48 -6.17
C ASN A 125 -3.14 3.96 -4.77
N VAL A 126 -1.92 3.45 -4.59
CA VAL A 126 -1.39 3.05 -3.27
C VAL A 126 -1.41 4.23 -2.30
N GLY A 127 -1.02 5.42 -2.77
CA GLY A 127 -1.11 6.64 -1.98
C GLY A 127 -2.54 6.95 -1.52
N GLU A 128 -3.56 6.70 -2.35
CA GLU A 128 -4.96 6.84 -1.94
C GLU A 128 -5.41 5.76 -0.96
N GLU A 129 -5.02 4.50 -1.18
CA GLU A 129 -5.34 3.37 -0.31
C GLU A 129 -4.78 3.57 1.10
N ILE A 130 -3.52 4.01 1.22
CA ILE A 130 -2.92 4.39 2.51
C ILE A 130 -3.77 5.47 3.20
N VAL A 131 -4.26 6.46 2.46
CA VAL A 131 -5.11 7.53 3.03
C VAL A 131 -6.47 6.99 3.46
N HIS A 132 -7.06 6.04 2.74
CA HIS A 132 -8.29 5.39 3.18
C HIS A 132 -8.08 4.68 4.52
N LEU A 133 -7.05 3.84 4.64
CA LEU A 133 -6.75 3.13 5.89
C LEU A 133 -6.56 4.09 7.08
N LEU A 134 -5.82 5.18 6.88
CA LEU A 134 -5.54 6.16 7.94
C LEU A 134 -6.77 7.00 8.37
N LEU A 135 -7.78 7.11 7.50
CA LEU A 135 -9.01 7.84 7.77
C LEU A 135 -10.14 6.94 8.28
N ASP A 136 -10.02 5.62 8.09
CA ASP A 136 -11.02 4.64 8.54
C ASP A 136 -11.06 4.50 10.07
N ASP A 137 -9.88 4.42 10.71
CA ASP A 137 -9.75 4.40 12.17
C ASP A 137 -8.61 5.34 12.61
N GLU A 138 -8.85 6.13 13.67
CA GLU A 138 -7.84 7.03 14.26
C GLU A 138 -6.67 6.29 14.89
N ARG A 139 -6.86 5.01 15.24
CA ARG A 139 -5.85 4.08 15.77
C ARG A 139 -5.10 3.32 14.69
N THR A 140 -5.47 3.48 13.42
CA THR A 140 -4.75 2.83 12.32
C THR A 140 -3.38 3.45 12.14
N HIS A 141 -2.35 2.60 12.19
CA HIS A 141 -1.00 2.86 11.73
C HIS A 141 -0.73 2.09 10.45
N VAL A 142 -0.07 2.74 9.50
CA VAL A 142 0.32 2.12 8.23
C VAL A 142 1.84 2.12 8.14
N VAL A 143 2.42 0.96 7.89
CA VAL A 143 3.84 0.80 7.55
C VAL A 143 3.92 0.51 6.06
N VAL A 144 4.67 1.31 5.31
CA VAL A 144 4.89 1.08 3.88
C VAL A 144 6.29 0.53 3.68
N MET A 145 6.41 -0.52 2.88
CA MET A 145 7.70 -1.09 2.49
C MET A 145 7.80 -1.29 0.99
N ASP A 146 9.03 -1.16 0.47
CA ASP A 146 9.36 -1.66 -0.85
C ASP A 146 10.13 -2.98 -0.70
N GLY A 147 10.17 -3.77 -1.77
CA GLY A 147 10.77 -5.12 -1.77
C GLY A 147 12.28 -5.18 -1.54
N TYR A 148 12.89 -4.08 -1.06
CA TYR A 148 14.33 -3.92 -1.02
C TYR A 148 14.88 -3.80 0.41
N PRO A 149 15.97 -4.52 0.77
CA PRO A 149 16.42 -4.58 2.16
C PRO A 149 16.85 -3.28 2.81
N GLN A 150 17.43 -2.35 2.03
CA GLN A 150 18.06 -1.13 2.55
C GLN A 150 17.59 0.16 1.89
N GLY A 151 16.95 0.08 0.72
CA GLY A 151 16.35 1.24 0.09
C GLY A 151 14.89 1.29 0.47
N GLN A 152 14.38 2.51 0.47
CA GLN A 152 12.99 2.84 0.74
C GLN A 152 12.56 3.81 -0.36
N ILE A 153 13.06 3.64 -1.58
CA ILE A 153 12.86 4.64 -2.64
C ILE A 153 11.38 4.72 -2.94
N TYR A 154 10.76 3.59 -3.26
CA TYR A 154 9.37 3.53 -3.67
C TYR A 154 8.44 3.61 -2.47
N ALA A 155 8.86 3.07 -1.31
CA ALA A 155 8.11 3.24 -0.06
C ALA A 155 8.04 4.71 0.37
N ARG A 156 9.14 5.46 0.30
CA ARG A 156 9.15 6.92 0.56
C ARG A 156 8.34 7.68 -0.47
N PHE A 157 8.41 7.27 -1.73
CA PHE A 157 7.63 7.90 -2.79
C PHE A 157 6.13 7.70 -2.55
N ALA A 158 5.68 6.46 -2.28
CA ALA A 158 4.30 6.15 -1.90
C ALA A 158 3.85 6.93 -0.65
N ALA A 159 4.69 7.03 0.39
CA ALA A 159 4.37 7.82 1.57
C ALA A 159 4.23 9.33 1.28
N CYS A 160 5.07 9.86 0.37
CA CYS A 160 4.92 11.24 -0.12
C CYS A 160 3.62 11.43 -0.92
N LEU A 161 3.23 10.44 -1.73
CA LEU A 161 1.97 10.45 -2.47
C LEU A 161 0.77 10.41 -1.52
N ALA A 162 0.78 9.54 -0.51
CA ALA A 162 -0.24 9.51 0.54
C ALA A 162 -0.38 10.86 1.25
N GLY A 163 0.75 11.47 1.64
CA GLY A 163 0.75 12.83 2.20
C GLY A 163 0.19 13.89 1.25
N ARG A 164 0.34 13.71 -0.08
CA ARG A 164 -0.29 14.58 -1.08
C ARG A 164 -1.79 14.32 -1.18
N CYS A 165 -2.22 13.07 -1.30
CA CYS A 165 -3.63 12.67 -1.38
C CYS A 165 -4.40 13.17 -0.14
N LEU A 166 -3.83 13.04 1.05
CA LEU A 166 -4.40 13.53 2.29
C LEU A 166 -4.62 15.05 2.27
N LYS A 167 -3.65 15.82 1.75
CA LYS A 167 -3.78 17.28 1.57
C LYS A 167 -4.87 17.65 0.58
N LEU A 168 -4.97 16.91 -0.53
CA LEU A 168 -6.00 17.15 -1.56
C LEU A 168 -7.40 16.89 -1.02
N ARG A 169 -7.57 15.89 -0.15
CA ARG A 169 -8.82 15.60 0.57
C ARG A 169 -9.11 16.55 1.73
N ARG A 170 -8.23 17.52 1.99
CA ARG A 170 -8.32 18.46 3.14
C ARG A 170 -8.39 17.76 4.49
N ALA A 171 -7.93 16.52 4.58
CA ALA A 171 -8.00 15.69 5.77
C ALA A 171 -6.70 15.67 6.59
N SER A 172 -5.75 16.55 6.27
CA SER A 172 -4.44 16.62 6.94
C SER A 172 -4.49 16.97 8.43
N ARG A 173 -5.66 17.38 8.95
CA ARG A 173 -5.88 17.65 10.38
C ARG A 173 -6.25 16.38 11.17
N HIS A 174 -6.72 15.34 10.49
CA HIS A 174 -7.17 14.07 11.11
C HIS A 174 -6.05 13.05 11.26
N VAL A 175 -5.01 13.18 10.42
CA VAL A 175 -3.87 12.26 10.43
C VAL A 175 -2.60 13.06 10.64
N THR A 176 -1.87 12.76 11.72
CA THR A 176 -0.52 13.28 11.88
C THR A 176 0.42 12.46 11.01
N MET A 177 1.01 13.13 10.03
CA MET A 177 1.98 12.55 9.12
C MET A 177 3.39 12.94 9.59
N PRO A 178 4.38 12.03 9.58
CA PRO A 178 5.75 12.44 9.83
C PRO A 178 6.21 13.42 8.75
N ARG A 179 7.31 14.13 9.02
CA ARG A 179 8.03 14.83 7.97
C ARG A 179 8.53 13.81 6.95
N MET A 180 7.85 13.75 5.81
CA MET A 180 8.19 12.80 4.75
C MET A 180 9.59 13.07 4.22
N THR A 181 10.45 12.06 4.31
CA THR A 181 11.75 12.07 3.65
C THR A 181 11.53 11.80 2.17
N ALA A 182 11.88 12.75 1.31
CA ALA A 182 11.76 12.57 -0.13
C ALA A 182 12.58 11.35 -0.61
N PRO A 183 12.11 10.62 -1.64
CA PRO A 183 12.90 9.58 -2.28
C PRO A 183 14.21 10.19 -2.80
N ALA A 184 15.31 9.46 -2.71
CA ALA A 184 16.61 9.94 -3.20
C ALA A 184 16.68 9.94 -4.74
N ASP A 185 15.87 9.08 -5.36
CA ASP A 185 15.78 8.88 -6.80
C ASP A 185 15.30 10.13 -7.57
N ALA A 186 15.95 10.41 -8.70
CA ALA A 186 15.69 11.62 -9.48
C ALA A 186 14.32 11.57 -10.17
N ILE A 187 13.91 10.41 -10.68
CA ILE A 187 12.63 10.22 -11.36
C ILE A 187 11.49 10.47 -10.39
N CYS A 188 11.55 9.85 -9.21
CA CYS A 188 10.56 10.03 -8.16
C CYS A 188 10.51 11.48 -7.66
N LYS A 189 11.67 12.14 -7.51
CA LYS A 189 11.73 13.58 -7.12
C LYS A 189 11.05 14.48 -8.14
N ALA A 190 11.31 14.27 -9.43
CA ALA A 190 10.72 15.05 -10.51
C ALA A 190 9.20 14.83 -10.59
N ALA A 191 8.74 13.58 -10.48
CA ALA A 191 7.32 13.25 -10.38
C ALA A 191 6.65 13.97 -9.19
N LEU A 192 7.23 13.89 -7.98
CA LEU A 192 6.70 14.60 -6.81
C LEU A 192 6.64 16.12 -7.01
N ALA A 193 7.63 16.71 -7.67
CA ALA A 193 7.63 18.16 -7.94
C ALA A 193 6.45 18.57 -8.83
N ARG A 194 6.09 17.74 -9.82
CA ARG A 194 4.90 17.93 -10.66
C ARG A 194 3.62 17.77 -9.84
N PHE A 195 3.51 16.70 -9.07
CA PHE A 195 2.30 16.39 -8.29
C PHE A 195 1.96 17.41 -7.20
N LYS A 196 2.97 18.12 -6.68
CA LYS A 196 2.77 19.25 -5.75
C LYS A 196 1.92 20.38 -6.33
N LYS A 197 1.81 20.50 -7.65
CA LYS A 197 1.00 21.52 -8.33
C LYS A 197 -0.43 21.06 -8.61
N CYS A 198 -0.68 19.76 -8.65
CA CYS A 198 -1.99 19.17 -9.00
C CYS A 198 -3.07 19.49 -7.96
N ARG A 199 -4.31 19.77 -8.35
CA ARG A 199 -5.41 20.12 -7.42
C ARG A 199 -6.38 18.98 -7.13
N SER A 200 -6.20 17.83 -7.76
CA SER A 200 -6.94 16.60 -7.51
C SER A 200 -6.06 15.39 -7.82
N VAL A 201 -6.51 14.19 -7.44
CA VAL A 201 -5.77 12.95 -7.73
C VAL A 201 -5.83 12.63 -9.23
N GLU A 202 -6.94 12.94 -9.90
CA GLU A 202 -7.06 12.81 -11.37
C GLU A 202 -6.02 13.68 -12.07
N LYS A 203 -5.80 14.91 -11.59
CA LYS A 203 -4.74 15.78 -12.11
C LYS A 203 -3.34 15.26 -11.77
N MET A 204 -3.16 14.46 -10.72
CA MET A 204 -1.89 13.76 -10.48
C MET A 204 -1.66 12.64 -11.49
N ARG A 205 -2.69 11.83 -11.79
CA ARG A 205 -2.60 10.78 -12.83
C ARG A 205 -2.29 11.36 -14.20
N ALA A 206 -2.99 12.43 -14.59
CA ALA A 206 -2.71 13.14 -15.84
C ALA A 206 -1.30 13.74 -15.89
N ALA A 207 -0.81 14.29 -14.76
CA ALA A 207 0.57 14.79 -14.68
C ALA A 207 1.61 13.66 -14.72
N ALA A 208 1.27 12.45 -14.25
CA ALA A 208 2.13 11.28 -14.32
C ALA A 208 2.25 10.77 -15.77
N GLU A 209 1.12 10.71 -16.48
CA GLU A 209 1.08 10.37 -17.90
C GLU A 209 1.87 11.37 -18.75
N ALA A 210 1.64 12.68 -18.55
CA ALA A 210 2.42 13.71 -19.22
C ALA A 210 3.93 13.58 -18.93
N TYR A 211 4.30 13.38 -17.65
CA TYR A 211 5.70 13.17 -17.27
C TYR A 211 6.33 11.95 -17.95
N TYR A 212 5.57 10.85 -18.02
CA TYR A 212 6.02 9.63 -18.68
C TYR A 212 6.32 9.90 -20.16
N HIS A 213 5.37 10.47 -20.90
CA HIS A 213 5.54 10.77 -22.33
C HIS A 213 6.60 11.83 -22.61
N GLU A 214 6.76 12.83 -21.74
CA GLU A 214 7.74 13.92 -21.93
C GLU A 214 9.18 13.51 -21.62
N GLU A 215 9.41 12.66 -20.61
CA GLU A 215 10.76 12.43 -20.06
C GLU A 215 11.19 10.97 -19.91
N LEU A 216 10.24 10.03 -19.90
CA LEU A 216 10.51 8.63 -19.56
C LEU A 216 10.26 7.65 -20.72
N ALA A 217 9.41 7.99 -21.69
CA ALA A 217 9.02 7.09 -22.78
C ALA A 217 10.23 6.57 -23.57
N ASP A 218 11.19 7.45 -23.89
CA ASP A 218 12.41 7.07 -24.62
C ASP A 218 13.42 6.27 -23.78
N ARG A 219 13.15 6.06 -22.49
CA ARG A 219 14.02 5.30 -21.58
C ARG A 219 13.64 3.83 -21.47
N PHE A 220 12.57 3.41 -22.14
CA PHE A 220 12.20 2.01 -22.33
C PHE A 220 12.54 1.64 -23.78
N PRO A 221 13.51 0.73 -24.01
CA PRO A 221 13.78 0.21 -25.36
C PRO A 221 12.61 -0.63 -25.89
#